data_AF-A0A1Y6MNR4-F1
#
_entry.id   AF-A0A1Y6MNR4-F1
#
_cell.length_a   1.000
_cell.length_b   1.000
_cell.length_c   1.000
_cell.angle_alpha   90.00
_cell.angle_beta   90.00
_cell.angle_gamma   90.00
#
_symmetry.space_group_name_H-M   'P 1'
#
loop_
_entity.id
_entity.type
_entity.pdbx_description
1 polymer ?
#
loop_
_entity_poly.entity_id
_entity_poly.type
_entity_poly.pdbx_seq_one_letter_code
_entity_poly.pdbx_strand_id
1 'polypeptide(L)'
;MPENIVVEVSNDRSSPKKVTIKAYCNEKKKLPSAVNISLEQYESVGLVQSLTNIENNSNNQLLIDKCKALLEFIASGATIRMNCYAR
;
A
#
# COMPACT_ATOMS: atom_id res chain seq x y z
N MET A 1 -3.55 -5.72 -18.32
CA MET A 1 -3.88 -6.91 -17.51
C MET A 1 -3.45 -6.64 -16.07
N PRO A 2 -4.36 -6.22 -15.19
CA PRO A 2 -4.09 -5.98 -13.77
C PRO A 2 -3.69 -7.24 -12.99
N GLU A 3 -3.91 -8.42 -13.59
CA GLU A 3 -3.55 -9.76 -13.08
C GLU A 3 -2.04 -9.94 -12.78
N ASN A 4 -1.18 -9.07 -13.33
CA ASN A 4 0.27 -9.11 -13.10
C ASN A 4 0.78 -8.12 -12.04
N ILE A 5 -0.13 -7.37 -11.41
CA ILE A 5 0.21 -6.38 -10.38
C ILE A 5 0.15 -7.04 -9.01
N VAL A 6 1.23 -6.90 -8.26
CA VAL A 6 1.32 -7.31 -6.86
C VAL A 6 1.38 -6.06 -6.00
N VAL A 7 0.48 -5.98 -5.02
CA VAL A 7 0.53 -5.00 -3.94
C VAL A 7 1.16 -5.67 -2.73
N GLU A 8 2.40 -5.30 -2.42
CA GLU A 8 3.12 -5.78 -1.26
C GLU A 8 2.87 -4.85 -0.07
N VAL A 9 2.44 -5.45 1.04
CA VAL A 9 2.31 -4.82 2.35
C VAL A 9 3.42 -5.40 3.23
N SER A 10 4.33 -4.56 3.71
CA SER A 10 5.48 -5.00 4.50
C SER A 10 5.68 -4.13 5.74
N ASN A 11 6.14 -4.71 6.84
CA ASN A 11 6.67 -3.96 7.97
C ASN A 11 8.17 -4.21 8.09
N ASP A 12 8.94 -3.19 8.47
CA ASP A 12 10.38 -3.34 8.68
C ASP A 12 10.64 -3.53 10.18
N ARG A 13 11.49 -4.50 10.54
CA ARG A 13 11.94 -4.69 11.93
C ARG A 13 12.58 -3.42 12.49
N SER A 14 13.22 -2.63 11.62
CA SER A 14 13.89 -1.37 11.95
C SER A 14 12.89 -0.20 12.10
N SER A 15 11.64 -0.37 11.67
CA SER A 15 10.57 0.61 11.78
C SER A 15 9.26 -0.07 12.20
N PRO A 16 9.19 -0.62 13.42
CA PRO A 16 8.10 -1.51 13.85
C PRO A 16 6.75 -0.80 13.94
N LYS A 17 6.72 0.54 13.83
CA LYS A 17 5.50 1.36 13.86
C LYS A 17 4.98 1.74 12.48
N LYS A 18 5.60 1.26 11.39
CA LYS A 18 5.25 1.63 10.02
C LYS A 18 5.03 0.40 9.15
N VAL A 19 4.06 0.53 8.26
CA VAL A 19 3.76 -0.41 7.19
C VAL A 19 4.02 0.31 5.87
N THR A 20 4.80 -0.33 5.01
CA THR A 20 5.12 0.13 3.67
C THR A 20 4.30 -0.65 2.67
N ILE A 21 3.54 0.07 1.84
CA ILE A 21 2.69 -0.48 0.79
C ILE A 21 3.31 -0.11 -0.55
N LYS A 22 3.58 -1.10 -1.41
CA LYS A 22 4.19 -0.89 -2.72
C LYS A 22 3.46 -1.72 -3.76
N ALA A 23 3.25 -1.17 -4.96
CA ALA A 23 2.83 -1.95 -6.10
C ALA A 23 4.00 -2.21 -7.06
N TYR A 24 4.04 -3.39 -7.66
CA TYR A 24 4.95 -3.71 -8.76
C TYR A 24 4.30 -4.68 -9.75
N CYS A 25 4.73 -4.60 -11.00
CA CYS A 25 4.35 -5.58 -12.03
C CYS A 25 5.40 -6.70 -12.07
N ASN A 26 4.98 -7.96 -12.23
CA ASN A 26 5.86 -9.13 -12.37
C ASN A 26 6.94 -8.96 -13.46
N GLU A 27 6.71 -8.09 -14.45
CA GLU A 27 7.68 -7.73 -15.49
C GLU A 27 8.81 -6.78 -15.01
N LYS A 28 9.14 -6.81 -13.72
CA LYS A 28 10.27 -6.07 -13.09
C LYS A 28 10.17 -4.55 -13.12
N LYS A 29 9.00 -3.96 -13.38
CA LYS A 29 8.79 -2.52 -13.23
C LYS A 29 8.20 -2.23 -11.85
N LYS A 30 9.01 -1.62 -10.97
CA LYS A 30 8.51 -0.99 -9.75
C LYS A 30 7.54 0.11 -10.17
N LEU A 31 6.29 0.03 -9.73
CA LEU A 31 5.37 1.13 -9.92
C LEU A 31 5.72 2.23 -8.91
N PRO A 32 5.63 3.51 -9.27
CA PRO A 32 6.03 4.63 -8.41
C PRO A 32 5.12 4.85 -7.17
N SER A 33 4.23 3.91 -6.87
CA SER A 33 3.26 3.96 -5.79
C SER A 33 3.77 3.23 -4.55
N ALA A 34 4.68 3.87 -3.82
CA ALA A 34 5.07 3.48 -2.47
C ALA A 34 4.50 4.46 -1.44
N VAL A 35 3.74 3.93 -0.47
CA VAL A 35 3.11 4.70 0.62
C VAL A 35 3.51 4.07 1.96
N ASN A 36 3.84 4.92 2.93
CA ASN A 36 4.09 4.50 4.31
C ASN A 36 2.89 4.92 5.16
N ILE A 37 2.31 3.98 5.89
CA ILE A 37 1.25 4.22 6.86
C ILE A 37 1.68 3.75 8.25
N SER A 38 1.01 4.20 9.30
CA SER A 38 1.29 3.68 10.64
C SER A 38 0.78 2.24 10.76
N LEU A 39 1.52 1.41 11.51
CA LEU A 39 1.09 0.04 11.79
C LEU A 39 -0.24 0.03 12.53
N GLU A 40 -0.41 0.93 13.49
CA GLU A 40 -1.64 1.06 14.27
C GLU A 40 -2.86 1.36 13.38
N GLN A 41 -2.73 2.28 12.42
CA GLN A 41 -3.80 2.58 11.47
C GLN A 41 -4.13 1.35 10.61
N TYR A 42 -3.10 0.67 10.10
CA TYR A 42 -3.25 -0.55 9.31
C TYR A 42 -3.96 -1.67 10.08
N GLU A 43 -3.56 -1.92 11.33
CA GLU A 43 -4.15 -2.96 12.18
C GLU A 43 -5.59 -2.62 12.62
N SER A 44 -5.91 -1.33 12.77
CA SER A 44 -7.22 -0.86 13.22
C SER A 44 -8.29 -0.89 12.12
N VAL A 45 -7.98 -0.39 10.93
CA VAL A 45 -8.99 -0.23 9.84
C VAL A 45 -8.68 -1.04 8.58
N GLY A 46 -7.51 -1.70 8.51
CA GLY A 46 -7.09 -2.48 7.35
C GLY A 46 -6.53 -1.63 6.21
N LEU A 47 -6.03 -2.32 5.17
CA LEU A 47 -5.32 -1.72 4.03
C LEU A 47 -6.15 -0.66 3.28
N VAL A 48 -7.33 -1.06 2.80
CA VAL A 48 -8.17 -0.24 1.91
C VAL A 48 -8.62 1.02 2.63
N GLN A 49 -9.18 0.88 3.83
CA GLN A 49 -9.65 2.03 4.61
C GLN A 49 -8.49 2.95 5.02
N SER A 50 -7.30 2.39 5.30
CA SER A 50 -6.12 3.20 5.59
C SER A 50 -5.73 4.09 4.42
N LEU A 51 -5.72 3.54 3.20
CA LEU A 51 -5.41 4.28 1.98
C LEU A 51 -6.50 5.32 1.65
N THR A 52 -7.77 4.95 1.74
CA THR A 52 -8.91 5.86 1.51
C THR A 52 -8.92 7.02 2.51
N ASN A 53 -8.58 6.77 3.78
CA ASN A 53 -8.48 7.84 4.77
C ASN A 53 -7.35 8.83 4.42
N ILE A 54 -6.21 8.35 3.92
CA ILE A 54 -5.10 9.22 3.51
C ILE A 54 -5.47 10.00 2.25
N GLU A 55 -6.09 9.35 1.26
CA GLU A 55 -6.59 9.99 0.05
C GLU A 55 -7.52 11.18 0.36
N ASN A 56 -8.44 10.99 1.32
CA ASN A 56 -9.45 12.00 1.63
C ASN A 56 -9.01 13.09 2.62
N ASN A 57 -7.98 12.83 3.44
CA ASN A 57 -7.59 13.73 4.54
C ASN A 57 -6.17 14.30 4.43
N SER A 58 -5.40 13.94 3.39
CA SER A 58 -4.07 14.50 3.18
C SER A 58 -4.12 15.82 2.41
N ASN A 59 -3.17 16.72 2.68
CA ASN A 59 -2.94 17.91 1.86
C ASN A 59 -1.81 17.71 0.84
N ASN A 60 -1.22 16.50 0.78
CA ASN A 60 -0.11 16.20 -0.10
C ASN A 60 -0.60 15.49 -1.37
N GLN A 61 -0.69 16.23 -2.49
CA GLN A 61 -1.20 15.69 -3.76
C GLN A 61 -0.45 14.45 -4.23
N LEU A 62 0.88 14.41 -4.09
CA LEU A 62 1.68 13.25 -4.48
C LEU A 62 1.31 12.01 -3.65
N LEU A 63 0.97 12.20 -2.38
CA LEU A 63 0.53 11.10 -1.51
C LEU A 63 -0.88 10.63 -1.87
N ILE A 64 -1.79 11.56 -2.19
CA ILE A 64 -3.14 11.27 -2.67
C ILE A 64 -3.07 10.44 -3.96
N ASP A 65 -2.31 10.90 -4.96
CA ASP A 65 -2.18 10.21 -6.25
C ASP A 65 -1.64 8.79 -6.09
N LYS A 66 -0.68 8.59 -5.18
CA LYS A 66 -0.16 7.26 -4.85
C LYS A 66 -1.19 6.36 -4.17
N CYS A 67 -1.98 6.90 -3.23
CA CYS A 67 -3.03 6.13 -2.56
C CYS A 67 -4.13 5.73 -3.56
N LYS A 68 -4.55 6.67 -4.42
CA LYS A 68 -5.52 6.42 -5.47
C LYS A 68 -5.06 5.34 -6.44
N ALA A 69 -3.81 5.40 -6.91
CA ALA A 69 -3.25 4.37 -7.78
C ALA A 69 -3.22 2.99 -7.09
N LEU A 70 -2.86 2.92 -5.79
CA LEU A 70 -2.89 1.66 -5.04
C LEU A 70 -4.32 1.11 -4.89
N LEU A 71 -5.29 1.98 -4.61
CA LEU A 71 -6.70 1.61 -4.53
C LEU A 71 -7.23 1.09 -5.88
N GLU A 72 -6.86 1.73 -6.98
CA GLU A 72 -7.20 1.27 -8.34
C GLU A 72 -6.57 -0.10 -8.65
N PHE A 73 -5.32 -0.35 -8.25
CA PHE A 73 -4.71 -1.67 -8.40
C PHE A 73 -5.44 -2.74 -7.58
N ILE A 74 -5.79 -2.44 -6.33
CA ILE A 74 -6.55 -3.37 -5.48
C ILE A 74 -7.94 -3.64 -6.10
N ALA A 75 -8.65 -2.59 -6.52
CA ALA A 75 -9.99 -2.70 -7.11
C ALA A 75 -9.98 -3.45 -8.45
N SER A 76 -8.89 -3.37 -9.21
CA SER A 76 -8.71 -4.12 -10.47
C SER A 76 -8.25 -5.57 -10.27
N GLY A 77 -8.17 -6.05 -9.03
CA GLY A 77 -7.87 -7.46 -8.72
C GLY A 77 -6.37 -7.75 -8.57
N ALA A 78 -5.55 -6.76 -8.23
CA ALA A 78 -4.13 -7.01 -7.94
C ALA A 78 -3.96 -8.04 -6.80
N THR A 79 -2.92 -8.87 -6.92
CA THR A 79 -2.59 -9.84 -5.87
C THR A 79 -2.00 -9.10 -4.68
N ILE A 80 -2.55 -9.32 -3.47
CA ILE A 80 -2.03 -8.73 -2.24
C ILE A 80 -1.04 -9.71 -1.59
N ARG A 81 0.20 -9.28 -1.38
CA ARG A 81 1.23 -10.05 -0.69
C ARG A 81 1.55 -9.39 0.65
N MET A 82 1.38 -10.13 1.74
CA MET A 82 1.78 -9.69 3.06
C MET A 82 3.17 -10.23 3.39
N ASN A 83 4.11 -9.32 3.62
CA ASN A 83 5.44 -9.61 4.13
C ASN A 83 5.62 -8.86 5.46
N CYS A 84 4.72 -9.16 6.40
CA CYS A 84 4.76 -8.64 7.75
C CYS A 84 5.47 -9.67 8.63
N TYR A 85 6.47 -9.24 9.39
CA TYR A 85 7.01 -10.03 10.48
C TYR A 85 5.90 -10.26 11.50
N ALA A 86 5.56 -11.53 11.73
CA ALA A 86 4.75 -11.93 12.88
C ALA A 86 5.47 -11.48 14.16
N ARG A 87 4.71 -10.88 15.07
CA ARG A 87 5.17 -10.47 16.40
C ARG A 87 5.69 -11.67 17.20
#